data_AF-M9ZK77-F1
#
_entry.id   AF-M9ZK77-F1
#
_cell.length_a   1.000
_cell.length_b   1.000
_cell.length_c   1.000
_cell.angle_alpha   90.00
_cell.angle_beta   90.00
_cell.angle_gamma   90.00
#
_symmetry.space_group_name_H-M   'P 1'
#
loop_
_entity.id
_entity.type
_entity.pdbx_description
1 polymer ?
#
loop_
_entity_poly.entity_id
_entity_poly.type
_entity_poly.pdbx_seq_one_letter_code
_entity_poly.pdbx_strand_id
1 'polypeptide(L)'
;PDHVSTMGYGKDRSGSLIYLHDTLEEVKKANGNRECLIPVHVDGDGHCLVHAVSRALVGRELFWHALRENLKQNFKQNLDRYKALFQDFIDAAEWEDIINECDPLFI
;
A
#
# COMPACT_ATOMS: atom_id res chain seq x y z
N PRO A 1 -6.72 12.54 17.13
CA PRO A 1 -6.46 12.16 15.72
C PRO A 1 -6.75 13.37 14.82
N ASP A 2 -5.73 14.22 14.65
CA ASP A 2 -5.97 15.65 14.38
C ASP A 2 -6.25 15.98 12.91
N HIS A 3 -6.38 14.96 12.06
CA HIS A 3 -6.50 15.17 10.61
C HIS A 3 -7.46 14.19 9.91
N VAL A 4 -8.16 13.33 10.66
CA VAL A 4 -9.07 12.32 10.09
C VAL A 4 -10.28 12.95 9.38
N SER A 5 -10.64 14.18 9.74
CA SER A 5 -11.77 14.90 9.12
C SER A 5 -11.36 15.79 7.95
N THR A 6 -10.07 15.92 7.65
CA THR A 6 -9.58 16.80 6.58
C THR A 6 -9.94 16.23 5.21
N MET A 7 -10.60 16.99 4.35
CA MET A 7 -10.98 16.51 3.02
C MET A 7 -9.74 16.24 2.14
N GLY A 8 -9.73 15.15 1.36
CA GLY A 8 -8.58 14.75 0.53
C GLY A 8 -7.36 14.26 1.32
N TYR A 9 -7.47 14.15 2.64
CA TYR A 9 -6.36 13.76 3.52
C TYR A 9 -6.81 12.77 4.62
N GLY A 10 -8.00 12.95 5.16
CA GLY A 10 -8.56 12.16 6.23
C GLY A 10 -9.30 10.93 5.70
N LYS A 11 -10.49 10.67 6.26
CA LYS A 11 -11.35 9.56 5.87
C LYS A 11 -11.65 9.66 4.38
N ASP A 12 -11.34 8.60 3.63
CA ASP A 12 -11.64 8.56 2.21
C ASP A 12 -13.15 8.68 1.98
N ARG A 13 -13.53 9.54 1.02
CA ARG A 13 -14.93 9.82 0.66
C ARG A 13 -15.20 9.56 -0.83
N SER A 14 -14.19 9.12 -1.60
CA SER A 14 -14.18 9.28 -3.06
C SER A 14 -14.68 8.10 -3.89
N GLY A 15 -14.97 6.89 -3.36
CA GLY A 15 -15.94 6.04 -4.07
C GLY A 15 -15.70 4.55 -4.34
N SER A 16 -14.98 3.79 -3.52
CA SER A 16 -15.22 2.32 -3.47
C SER A 16 -16.43 2.01 -2.57
N LEU A 17 -17.56 2.70 -2.82
CA LEU A 17 -18.59 2.95 -1.81
C LEU A 17 -19.25 1.70 -1.24
N ILE A 18 -19.36 0.62 -2.00
CA ILE A 18 -20.04 -0.60 -1.56
C ILE A 18 -19.00 -1.60 -1.07
N TYR A 19 -18.03 -1.97 -1.91
CA TYR A 19 -17.03 -2.97 -1.54
C TYR A 19 -16.23 -2.59 -0.28
N LEU A 20 -15.72 -1.36 -0.21
CA LEU A 20 -14.96 -0.91 0.95
C LEU A 20 -15.86 -0.76 2.19
N HIS A 21 -17.09 -0.30 2.00
CA HIS A 21 -18.05 -0.18 3.10
C HIS A 21 -18.44 -1.54 3.67
N ASP A 22 -18.81 -2.49 2.82
CA ASP A 22 -19.18 -3.85 3.20
C ASP A 22 -18.02 -4.54 3.91
N THR A 23 -16.81 -4.41 3.39
CA THR A 23 -15.59 -4.95 4.02
C THR A 23 -15.38 -4.35 5.42
N LEU A 24 -15.52 -3.03 5.58
CA LEU A 24 -15.36 -2.37 6.88
C LEU A 24 -16.47 -2.75 7.87
N GLU A 25 -17.71 -2.91 7.41
CA GLU A 25 -18.80 -3.37 8.26
C GLU A 25 -18.60 -4.83 8.71
N GLU A 26 -18.11 -5.72 7.85
CA GLU A 26 -17.75 -7.09 8.25
C GLU A 26 -16.61 -7.10 9.27
N VAL A 27 -15.56 -6.29 9.08
CA VAL A 27 -14.48 -6.14 10.07
C VAL A 27 -15.04 -5.62 11.40
N LYS A 28 -15.89 -4.60 11.37
CA LYS A 28 -16.52 -4.03 12.57
C LYS A 28 -17.37 -5.06 13.31
N LYS A 29 -18.18 -5.86 12.61
CA LYS A 29 -18.97 -6.96 13.20
C LYS A 29 -18.07 -7.99 13.87
N ALA A 30 -17.00 -8.41 13.19
CA ALA A 30 -16.03 -9.36 13.73
C ALA A 30 -15.30 -8.82 14.98
N ASN A 31 -15.21 -7.49 15.13
CA ASN A 31 -14.58 -6.82 16.27
C ASN A 31 -15.60 -6.34 17.33
N GLY A 32 -16.75 -7.00 17.45
CA GLY A 32 -17.76 -6.68 18.48
C GLY A 32 -18.47 -5.35 18.24
N ASN A 33 -18.75 -5.03 16.98
CA ASN A 33 -19.33 -3.77 16.50
C ASN A 33 -18.49 -2.51 16.78
N ARG A 34 -17.18 -2.68 17.03
CA ARG A 34 -16.24 -1.57 17.23
C ARG A 34 -15.62 -1.16 15.89
N GLU A 35 -15.60 0.15 15.61
CA GLU A 35 -14.82 0.70 14.49
C GLU A 35 -13.33 0.57 14.83
N CYS A 36 -12.62 -0.28 14.09
CA CYS A 36 -11.19 -0.56 14.31
C CYS A 36 -10.29 -0.11 13.15
N LEU A 37 -10.87 0.12 11.97
CA LEU A 37 -10.16 0.56 10.77
C LEU A 37 -10.83 1.83 10.23
N ILE A 38 -10.01 2.75 9.73
CA ILE A 38 -10.47 3.98 9.07
C ILE A 38 -9.84 3.99 7.67
N PRO A 39 -10.65 4.04 6.59
CA PRO A 39 -10.12 4.18 5.25
C PRO A 39 -9.53 5.58 5.09
N VAL A 40 -8.27 5.68 4.67
CA VAL A 40 -7.59 6.96 4.46
C VAL A 40 -7.37 7.16 2.98
N HIS A 41 -7.62 8.38 2.51
CA HIS A 41 -7.39 8.74 1.12
C HIS A 41 -5.88 8.69 0.80
N VAL A 42 -5.53 8.19 -0.38
CA VAL A 42 -4.17 8.23 -0.96
C VAL A 42 -4.28 8.67 -2.42
N ASP A 43 -3.24 9.30 -2.93
CA ASP A 43 -3.23 9.74 -4.33
C ASP A 43 -3.26 8.54 -5.30
N GLY A 44 -4.08 8.66 -6.35
CA GLY A 44 -4.32 7.61 -7.35
C GLY A 44 -3.34 7.67 -8.53
N ASP A 45 -2.06 7.95 -8.27
CA ASP A 45 -1.01 8.22 -9.27
C ASP A 45 -0.19 6.98 -9.66
N GLY A 46 -0.59 5.79 -9.22
CA GLY A 46 0.16 4.54 -9.41
C GLY A 46 1.15 4.21 -8.28
N HIS A 47 1.15 4.98 -7.19
CA HIS A 47 2.01 4.74 -6.02
C HIS A 47 1.22 4.43 -4.74
N CYS A 48 -0.06 4.07 -4.88
CA CYS A 48 -1.00 3.86 -3.76
C CYS A 48 -0.45 2.96 -2.63
N LEU A 49 0.29 1.90 -2.93
CA LEU A 49 0.89 1.02 -1.92
C LEU A 49 1.88 1.78 -1.02
N VAL A 50 2.84 2.48 -1.61
CA VAL A 50 3.88 3.22 -0.86
C VAL A 50 3.32 4.50 -0.23
N HIS A 51 2.30 5.12 -0.84
CA HIS A 51 1.52 6.20 -0.23
C HIS A 51 0.81 5.73 1.04
N ALA A 52 0.14 4.56 0.98
CA ALA A 52 -0.54 3.97 2.12
C ALA A 52 0.44 3.62 3.26
N VAL A 53 1.59 3.03 2.94
CA VAL A 53 2.65 2.73 3.92
C VAL A 53 3.20 4.00 4.55
N SER A 54 3.51 5.02 3.75
CA SER A 54 4.00 6.31 4.24
C SER A 54 2.99 6.95 5.19
N ARG A 55 1.70 6.94 4.84
CA ARG A 55 0.63 7.43 5.72
C ARG A 55 0.50 6.63 7.01
N ALA A 56 0.61 5.31 6.95
CA ALA A 56 0.52 4.47 8.14
C ALA A 56 1.68 4.72 9.13
N LEU A 57 2.88 5.00 8.60
CA LEU A 57 4.08 5.20 9.41
C LEU A 57 4.21 6.62 9.97
N VAL A 58 3.96 7.64 9.14
CA VAL A 58 4.25 9.05 9.48
C VAL A 58 3.09 10.01 9.25
N GLY A 59 1.93 9.49 8.84
CA GLY A 59 0.73 10.29 8.58
C GLY A 59 0.78 11.11 7.29
N ARG A 60 1.83 11.06 6.48
CA ARG A 60 1.96 11.85 5.24
C ARG A 60 2.47 10.96 4.11
N GLU A 61 2.21 11.32 2.85
CA GLU A 61 2.68 10.58 1.66
C GLU A 61 4.13 10.91 1.26
N LEU A 62 4.89 11.61 2.11
CA LEU A 62 6.20 12.19 1.76
C LEU A 62 7.28 11.17 1.39
N PHE A 63 7.18 9.92 1.85
CA PHE A 63 8.25 8.94 1.70
C PHE A 63 8.04 7.95 0.55
N TRP A 64 7.05 8.17 -0.32
CA TRP A 64 6.72 7.22 -1.39
C TRP A 64 7.93 6.88 -2.28
N HIS A 65 8.72 7.89 -2.67
CA HIS A 65 9.89 7.70 -3.53
C HIS A 65 11.01 6.93 -2.81
N ALA A 66 11.26 7.28 -1.54
CA ALA A 66 12.27 6.62 -0.73
C ALA A 66 11.89 5.16 -0.44
N LEU A 67 10.60 4.88 -0.23
CA LEU A 67 10.08 3.52 -0.03
C LEU A 67 10.24 2.67 -1.30
N ARG A 68 9.96 3.22 -2.49
CA ARG A 68 10.17 2.56 -3.77
C ARG A 68 11.65 2.23 -4.03
N GLU A 69 12.54 3.20 -3.85
CA GLU A 69 13.98 2.98 -3.99
C GLU A 69 14.49 1.94 -2.99
N ASN A 70 14.03 2.03 -1.73
CA ASN A 70 14.41 1.06 -0.71
C ASN A 70 13.91 -0.36 -1.05
N LEU A 71 12.70 -0.51 -1.55
CA LEU A 71 12.14 -1.78 -2.00
C LEU A 71 12.97 -2.39 -3.14
N LYS A 72 13.35 -1.57 -4.13
CA LYS A 72 14.23 -1.98 -5.24
C LYS A 72 15.56 -2.52 -4.72
N GLN A 73 16.21 -1.79 -3.79
CA GLN A 73 17.46 -2.24 -3.17
C GLN A 73 17.27 -3.50 -2.33
N ASN A 74 16.15 -3.61 -1.61
CA ASN A 74 15.85 -4.77 -0.78
C ASN A 74 15.69 -6.04 -1.63
N PHE A 75 14.96 -5.97 -2.75
CA PHE A 75 14.85 -7.08 -3.69
C PHE A 75 16.22 -7.49 -4.23
N LYS A 76 17.05 -6.53 -4.67
CA LYS A 76 18.41 -6.83 -5.17
C LYS A 76 19.29 -7.53 -4.14
N GLN A 77 19.22 -7.11 -2.88
CA GLN A 77 20.04 -7.67 -1.80
C GLN A 77 19.55 -9.04 -1.31
N ASN A 78 18.26 -9.34 -1.47
CA ASN A 78 17.62 -10.53 -0.90
C ASN A 78 16.95 -11.41 -1.97
N LEU A 79 17.36 -11.28 -3.24
CA LEU A 79 16.64 -11.84 -4.38
C LEU A 79 16.43 -13.36 -4.25
N ASP A 80 17.46 -14.10 -3.87
CA ASP A 80 17.38 -15.56 -3.75
C ASP A 80 16.35 -16.01 -2.72
N ARG A 81 16.20 -15.24 -1.63
CA ARG A 81 15.18 -15.51 -0.61
C ARG A 81 13.78 -15.30 -1.16
N TYR A 82 13.58 -14.23 -1.92
CA TYR A 82 12.29 -13.94 -2.55
C TYR A 82 11.95 -14.98 -3.63
N LYS A 83 12.92 -15.37 -4.47
CA LYS A 83 12.77 -16.47 -5.43
C LYS A 83 12.33 -17.76 -4.76
N ALA A 84 12.98 -18.15 -3.65
CA ALA A 84 12.61 -19.35 -2.92
C ALA A 84 11.20 -19.28 -2.30
N LEU A 85 10.80 -18.11 -1.79
CA LEU A 85 9.48 -17.91 -1.18
C LEU A 85 8.33 -17.92 -2.19
N PHE A 86 8.58 -17.44 -3.41
CA PHE A 86 7.55 -17.23 -4.43
C PHE A 86 7.74 -18.11 -5.67
N GLN A 87 8.59 -19.15 -5.60
CA GLN A 87 8.92 -20.04 -6.72
C GLN A 87 7.70 -20.69 -7.40
N ASP A 88 6.62 -20.90 -6.65
CA ASP A 88 5.38 -21.52 -7.16
C ASP A 88 4.44 -20.50 -7.82
N PHE A 89 4.75 -19.20 -7.73
CA PHE A 89 3.89 -18.09 -8.16
C PHE A 89 4.53 -17.16 -9.18
N ILE A 90 5.87 -17.06 -9.18
CA ILE A 90 6.63 -16.10 -10.00
C ILE A 90 7.75 -16.84 -10.71
N ASP A 91 7.79 -16.73 -12.04
CA ASP A 91 8.86 -17.29 -12.86
C ASP A 91 10.19 -16.57 -12.59
N ALA A 92 11.30 -17.30 -12.68
CA ALA A 92 12.64 -16.75 -12.49
C ALA A 92 12.94 -15.56 -13.42
N ALA A 93 12.35 -15.53 -14.62
CA ALA A 93 12.51 -14.47 -15.61
C ALA A 93 11.75 -13.18 -15.25
N GLU A 94 10.65 -13.26 -14.49
CA GLU A 94 9.82 -12.09 -14.13
C GLU A 94 10.50 -11.18 -13.08
N TRP A 95 11.51 -11.68 -12.37
CA TRP A 95 12.15 -10.94 -11.27
C TRP A 95 12.87 -9.67 -11.71
N GLU A 96 13.41 -9.64 -12.93
CA GLU A 96 14.04 -8.42 -13.45
C GLU A 96 13.01 -7.32 -13.64
N ASP A 97 11.85 -7.66 -14.21
CA ASP A 97 10.75 -6.73 -14.42
C ASP A 97 10.16 -6.25 -13.09
N ILE A 98 9.93 -7.14 -12.12
CA ILE A 98 9.45 -6.79 -10.77
C ILE A 98 10.40 -5.79 -10.09
N ILE A 99 11.71 -6.00 -10.20
CA ILE A 99 12.70 -5.08 -9.63
C ILE A 99 12.68 -3.73 -10.36
N ASN A 100 12.48 -3.72 -11.67
CA ASN A 100 12.41 -2.50 -12.47
C ASN A 100 11.12 -1.71 -12.18
N GLU A 101 10.00 -2.39 -11.96
CA GLU A 101 8.72 -1.77 -11.55
C GLU A 101 8.80 -1.03 -10.22
N CYS A 102 9.78 -1.36 -9.38
CA CYS A 102 10.04 -0.63 -8.14
C CYS A 102 10.67 0.75 -8.37
N ASP A 103 11.17 1.05 -9.56
CA ASP A 103 11.73 2.35 -9.88
C ASP A 103 10.65 3.45 -9.73
N PRO A 104 10.92 4.55 -9.00
CA PRO A 104 10.00 5.68 -8.88
C PRO A 104 9.61 6.31 -10.22
N LEU A 105 10.44 6.15 -11.26
CA LEU A 105 10.23 6.69 -12.60
C LEU A 105 9.78 5.63 -13.60
N PHE A 106 9.40 4.43 -13.14
CA PHE A 106 8.86 3.38 -13.99
C PHE A 106 7.53 3.86 -14.60
N ILE A 107 7.39 3.76 -15.93
CA ILE A 107 6.21 4.16 -16.72
C ILE A 107 5.55 2.90 -17.29
#